data_AF-A0A453BRZ7-F1
#
_entry.id   AF-A0A453BRZ7-F1
#
_cell.length_a   1.000
_cell.length_b   1.000
_cell.length_c   1.000
_cell.angle_alpha   90.00
_cell.angle_beta   90.00
_cell.angle_gamma   90.00
#
_symmetry.space_group_name_H-M   'P 1'
#
loop_
_entity.id
_entity.type
_entity.pdbx_description
1 polymer ?
#
loop_
_entity_poly.entity_id
_entity_poly.type
_entity_poly.pdbx_seq_one_letter_code
_entity_poly.pdbx_strand_id
1 'polypeptide(L)'
;MSEVERATLLTQVAGLSEEEARDVELVLEMIPTVEVDIKCETEGEEGIQEGDVVTMYAWVSLQRRSGLTAALPHAPFYPFHREENFWLLLADTASNEVWLSQKISFMDEATAITAASKAIQDTQEALGASPKEIGIAVREAVDRVKKGSRLVMGKFQAPSEGNHNLTSFCLCDAWIGCDSKTSFKLKVLKRSRAGTRTYVPEEGPVAEDGI
;
A
#
# COMPACT_ATOMS: atom_id res chain seq x y z
N MET A 1 10.42 24.03 13.06
CA MET A 1 11.63 24.82 12.77
C MET A 1 11.52 25.34 11.35
N SER A 2 11.53 26.66 11.20
CA SER A 2 11.52 27.32 9.88
C SER A 2 12.83 27.08 9.12
N GLU A 3 12.83 27.39 7.83
CA GLU A 3 14.03 27.33 6.99
C GLU A 3 15.13 28.29 7.51
N VAL A 4 14.75 29.51 7.91
CA VAL A 4 15.68 30.51 8.45
C VAL A 4 16.31 30.04 9.76
N GLU A 5 15.52 29.48 10.67
CA GLU A 5 16.04 28.91 11.93
C GLU A 5 17.03 27.76 11.66
N ARG A 6 16.70 26.90 10.70
CA ARG A 6 17.55 25.77 10.31
C ARG A 6 18.86 26.23 9.65
N ALA A 7 18.79 27.17 8.72
CA ALA A 7 19.98 27.74 8.08
C ALA A 7 20.91 28.41 9.10
N THR A 8 20.33 29.14 10.07
CA THR A 8 21.07 29.73 11.18
C THR A 8 21.78 28.66 12.02
N LEU A 9 21.09 27.57 12.35
CA LEU A 9 21.69 26.46 13.11
C LEU A 9 22.85 25.81 12.34
N LEU A 10 22.65 25.51 11.06
CA LEU A 10 23.66 24.83 10.23
C LEU A 10 24.91 25.69 10.05
N THR A 11 24.74 27.00 9.81
CA THR A 11 25.88 27.90 9.58
C THR A 11 26.58 28.30 10.88
N GLN A 12 25.82 28.72 11.91
CA GLN A 12 26.41 29.28 13.13
C GLN A 12 26.86 28.24 14.15
N VAL A 13 26.20 27.08 14.20
CA VAL A 13 26.50 26.04 15.20
C VAL A 13 27.27 24.89 14.58
N ALA A 14 26.82 24.39 13.42
CA ALA A 14 27.48 23.27 12.75
C ALA A 14 28.64 23.70 11.85
N GLY A 15 28.82 25.00 11.59
CA GLY A 15 29.97 25.54 10.85
C GLY A 15 29.94 25.29 9.34
N LEU A 16 28.78 24.97 8.78
CA LEU A 16 28.60 24.81 7.33
C LEU A 16 28.64 26.17 6.62
N SER A 17 29.08 26.18 5.35
CA SER A 17 28.95 27.35 4.48
C SER A 17 27.48 27.63 4.13
N GLU A 18 27.19 28.83 3.60
CA GLU A 18 25.85 29.15 3.12
C GLU A 18 25.41 28.24 1.96
N GLU A 19 26.36 27.87 1.09
CA GLU A 19 26.12 26.92 0.00
C GLU A 19 25.81 25.52 0.53
N GLU A 20 26.60 25.03 1.49
CA GLU A 20 26.37 23.71 2.09
C GLU A 20 25.02 23.65 2.83
N ALA A 21 24.66 24.72 3.55
CA ALA A 21 23.35 24.81 4.21
C ALA A 21 22.19 24.83 3.20
N ARG A 22 22.37 25.46 2.04
CA ARG A 22 21.40 25.45 0.94
C ARG A 22 21.26 24.07 0.31
N ASP A 23 22.37 23.35 0.12
CA ASP A 23 22.37 21.98 -0.39
C ASP A 23 21.59 21.05 0.55
N VAL A 24 21.76 21.21 1.88
CA VAL A 24 20.94 20.48 2.87
C VAL A 24 19.45 20.76 2.67
N GLU A 25 19.05 22.01 2.43
CA GLU A 25 17.63 22.33 2.24
C GLU A 25 17.04 21.64 1.02
N LEU A 26 17.77 21.65 -0.11
CA LEU A 26 17.35 20.96 -1.33
C LEU A 26 17.14 19.46 -1.10
N VAL A 27 18.00 18.82 -0.30
CA VAL A 27 17.83 17.40 0.06
C VAL A 27 16.58 17.21 0.93
N LEU A 28 16.37 18.08 1.93
CA LEU A 28 15.20 18.01 2.81
C LEU A 28 13.87 18.23 2.06
N GLU A 29 13.87 18.97 0.95
CA GLU A 29 12.69 19.11 0.09
C GLU A 29 12.29 17.82 -0.63
N MET A 30 13.26 16.91 -0.80
CA MET A 30 13.11 15.65 -1.54
C MET A 30 12.74 14.46 -0.65
N ILE A 31 12.84 14.61 0.68
CA ILE A 31 12.50 13.55 1.63
C ILE A 31 11.00 13.25 1.54
N PRO A 32 10.59 11.98 1.29
CA PRO A 32 9.19 11.60 1.19
C PRO A 32 8.55 11.49 2.57
N THR A 33 7.29 11.91 2.65
CA THR A 33 6.35 11.54 3.72
C THR A 33 5.33 10.58 3.12
N VAL A 34 5.09 9.46 3.80
CA VAL A 34 4.20 8.41 3.31
C VAL A 34 3.05 8.16 4.28
N GLU A 35 1.85 8.05 3.73
CA GLU A 35 0.64 7.71 4.47
C GLU A 35 -0.01 6.47 3.85
N VAL A 36 -0.61 5.62 4.70
CA VAL A 36 -1.33 4.42 4.25
C VAL A 36 -2.74 4.44 4.78
N ASP A 37 -3.69 4.35 3.85
CA ASP A 37 -5.12 4.17 4.08
C ASP A 37 -5.50 2.74 3.66
N ILE A 38 -5.97 1.92 4.60
CA ILE A 38 -6.19 0.48 4.41
C ILE A 38 -7.63 0.10 4.74
N LYS A 39 -8.21 -0.71 3.86
CA LYS A 39 -9.55 -1.30 3.99
C LYS A 39 -9.48 -2.79 3.66
N CYS A 40 -10.26 -3.60 4.35
CA CYS A 40 -10.38 -5.03 4.09
C CYS A 40 -11.85 -5.39 3.92
N GLU A 41 -12.19 -6.14 2.88
CA GLU A 41 -13.56 -6.54 2.53
C GLU A 41 -13.59 -8.01 2.07
N THR A 42 -14.78 -8.62 2.15
CA THR A 42 -15.07 -9.94 1.56
C THR A 42 -16.23 -9.81 0.58
N GLU A 43 -16.35 -10.74 -0.36
CA GLU A 43 -17.43 -10.75 -1.34
C GLU A 43 -18.71 -11.35 -0.72
N GLY A 44 -19.85 -10.67 -0.87
CA GLY A 44 -21.18 -11.26 -0.67
C GLY A 44 -21.75 -11.26 0.75
N GLU A 45 -21.03 -10.78 1.78
CA GLU A 45 -21.50 -10.80 3.17
C GLU A 45 -21.29 -9.47 3.92
N GLU A 46 -22.15 -9.16 4.91
CA GLU A 46 -22.05 -7.95 5.76
C GLU A 46 -20.88 -7.96 6.76
N GLY A 47 -19.98 -8.94 6.69
CA GLY A 47 -18.79 -9.02 7.51
C GLY A 47 -17.87 -10.17 7.09
N ILE A 48 -16.62 -10.10 7.50
CA ILE A 48 -15.62 -11.13 7.19
C ILE A 48 -15.83 -12.32 8.14
N GLN A 49 -16.10 -13.51 7.60
CA GLN A 49 -16.17 -14.75 8.36
C GLN A 49 -14.85 -15.52 8.35
N GLU A 50 -14.68 -16.39 9.34
CA GLU A 50 -13.54 -17.31 9.39
C GLU A 50 -13.44 -18.15 8.12
N GLY A 51 -12.25 -18.13 7.50
CA GLY A 51 -11.96 -18.85 6.26
C GLY A 51 -12.32 -18.12 4.97
N ASP A 52 -12.92 -16.93 5.03
CA ASP A 52 -13.22 -16.12 3.85
C ASP A 52 -11.94 -15.66 3.14
N VAL A 53 -12.03 -15.46 1.83
CA VAL A 53 -10.98 -14.77 1.06
C VAL A 53 -11.20 -13.27 1.22
N VAL A 54 -10.37 -12.65 2.05
CA VAL A 54 -10.38 -11.21 2.29
C VAL A 54 -9.58 -10.51 1.21
N THR A 55 -10.15 -9.46 0.62
CA THR A 55 -9.44 -8.53 -0.25
C THR A 55 -9.08 -7.27 0.54
N MET A 56 -7.77 -7.00 0.64
CA MET A 56 -7.22 -5.76 1.14
C MET A 56 -7.12 -4.74 0.00
N TYR A 57 -7.54 -3.51 0.27
CA TYR A 57 -7.31 -2.33 -0.53
C TYR A 57 -6.47 -1.36 0.29
N ALA A 58 -5.28 -1.03 -0.18
CA ALA A 58 -4.41 -0.05 0.46
C ALA A 58 -4.05 1.06 -0.52
N TRP A 59 -4.35 2.30 -0.15
CA TRP A 59 -3.85 3.47 -0.84
C TRP A 59 -2.63 3.99 -0.11
N VAL A 60 -1.48 3.94 -0.78
CA VAL A 60 -0.22 4.47 -0.29
C VAL A 60 0.02 5.82 -0.96
N SER A 61 -0.02 6.88 -0.17
CA SER A 61 0.14 8.27 -0.62
C SER A 61 1.54 8.76 -0.28
N LEU A 62 2.22 9.38 -1.24
CA LEU A 62 3.55 9.97 -1.06
C LEU A 62 3.48 11.48 -1.30
N GLN A 63 4.04 12.24 -0.36
CA GLN A 63 4.18 13.69 -0.47
C GLN A 63 5.62 14.13 -0.20
N ARG A 64 6.01 15.24 -0.82
CA ARG A 64 7.29 15.92 -0.61
C ARG A 64 7.04 17.41 -0.47
N ARG A 65 7.94 18.12 0.20
CA ARG A 65 7.87 19.59 0.24
C ARG A 65 8.10 20.20 -1.14
N SER A 66 8.90 19.55 -1.98
CA SER A 66 9.08 19.93 -3.39
C SER A 66 7.83 19.74 -4.28
N GLY A 67 6.81 19.01 -3.80
CA GLY A 67 5.62 18.65 -4.58
C GLY A 67 5.83 17.50 -5.59
N LEU A 68 7.05 16.96 -5.70
CA LEU A 68 7.34 15.84 -6.60
C LEU A 68 6.82 14.53 -6.04
N THR A 69 6.12 13.75 -6.88
CA THR A 69 5.60 12.42 -6.53
C THR A 69 6.59 11.31 -6.91
N ALA A 70 7.44 11.53 -7.91
CA ALA A 70 8.50 10.63 -8.33
C ALA A 70 9.83 11.38 -8.43
N ALA A 71 10.88 10.82 -7.84
CA ALA A 71 12.23 11.37 -7.88
C ALA A 71 13.28 10.27 -7.63
N LEU A 72 14.49 10.51 -8.09
CA LEU A 72 15.64 9.70 -7.67
C LEU A 72 16.07 10.11 -6.25
N PRO A 73 16.39 9.15 -5.37
CA PRO A 73 16.85 9.45 -4.03
C PRO A 73 18.23 10.11 -4.07
N HIS A 74 18.45 11.07 -3.17
CA HIS A 74 19.76 11.71 -3.02
C HIS A 74 20.71 10.80 -2.24
N ALA A 75 21.50 9.99 -2.95
CA ALA A 75 22.42 9.01 -2.38
C ALA A 75 23.84 9.13 -2.99
N PRO A 76 24.60 10.19 -2.68
CA PRO A 76 25.86 10.52 -3.38
C PRO A 76 26.97 9.46 -3.23
N PHE A 77 26.91 8.62 -2.20
CA PHE A 77 27.87 7.54 -1.97
C PHE A 77 27.40 6.18 -2.50
N TYR A 78 26.20 6.10 -3.09
CA TYR A 78 25.70 4.87 -3.70
C TYR A 78 26.15 4.81 -5.16
N PRO A 79 26.94 3.78 -5.57
CA PRO A 79 27.65 3.81 -6.85
C PRO A 79 26.80 3.45 -8.07
N PHE A 80 25.55 3.00 -7.86
CA PHE A 80 24.66 2.54 -8.93
C PHE A 80 23.46 3.45 -9.08
N HIS A 81 22.81 3.39 -10.24
CA HIS A 81 21.50 3.99 -10.40
C HIS A 81 20.51 3.35 -9.43
N ARG A 82 19.69 4.18 -8.78
CA ARG A 82 18.72 3.73 -7.78
C ARG A 82 17.40 4.45 -7.98
N GLU A 83 16.34 3.67 -8.11
CA GLU A 83 14.97 4.17 -7.94
C GLU A 83 14.58 4.06 -6.47
N GLU A 84 13.73 4.98 -6.03
CA GLU A 84 13.10 4.93 -4.72
C GLU A 84 11.90 3.98 -4.79
N ASN A 85 11.89 2.96 -3.93
CA ASN A 85 10.76 2.04 -3.81
C ASN A 85 10.28 1.94 -2.37
N PHE A 86 9.04 1.49 -2.23
CA PHE A 86 8.42 1.24 -0.94
C PHE A 86 7.96 -0.20 -0.83
N TRP A 87 7.94 -0.74 0.38
CA TRP A 87 7.40 -2.05 0.69
C TRP A 87 6.21 -1.90 1.63
N LEU A 88 5.02 -2.21 1.14
CA LEU A 88 3.83 -2.33 1.98
C LEU A 88 3.77 -3.75 2.54
N LEU A 89 3.81 -3.84 3.86
CA LEU A 89 3.64 -5.08 4.60
C LEU A 89 2.35 -5.00 5.43
N LEU A 90 1.55 -6.05 5.37
CA LEU A 90 0.47 -6.30 6.33
C LEU A 90 0.94 -7.43 7.26
N ALA A 91 1.02 -7.15 8.56
CA ALA A 91 1.56 -8.12 9.51
C ALA A 91 0.78 -8.16 10.83
N ASP A 92 0.79 -9.32 11.47
CA ASP A 92 0.49 -9.48 12.89
C ASP A 92 1.79 -9.39 13.68
N THR A 93 1.95 -8.30 14.43
CA THR A 93 3.15 -8.06 15.23
C THR A 93 3.22 -8.94 16.48
N ALA A 94 2.10 -9.50 16.95
CA ALA A 94 2.09 -10.37 18.13
C ALA A 94 2.64 -11.77 17.79
N SER A 95 2.27 -12.31 16.62
CA SER A 95 2.79 -13.59 16.13
C SER A 95 4.08 -13.48 15.31
N ASN A 96 4.48 -12.25 14.93
CA ASN A 96 5.60 -11.97 14.03
C ASN A 96 5.41 -12.61 12.64
N GLU A 97 4.19 -12.51 12.11
CA GLU A 97 3.82 -13.07 10.80
C GLU A 97 3.45 -11.97 9.81
N VAL A 98 4.03 -12.06 8.60
CA VAL A 98 3.68 -11.18 7.48
C VAL A 98 2.64 -11.88 6.62
N TRP A 99 1.47 -11.26 6.47
CA TRP A 99 0.35 -11.80 5.71
C TRP A 99 0.40 -11.38 4.24
N LEU A 100 0.81 -10.14 3.98
CA LEU A 100 1.00 -9.61 2.63
C LEU A 100 2.28 -8.76 2.57
N SER A 101 2.98 -8.84 1.43
CA SER A 101 4.12 -7.99 1.11
C SER A 101 4.05 -7.57 -0.35
N GLN A 102 4.10 -6.28 -0.62
CA GLN A 102 4.06 -5.73 -1.97
C GLN A 102 5.06 -4.60 -2.15
N LYS A 103 5.80 -4.66 -3.25
CA LYS A 103 6.70 -3.58 -3.68
C LYS A 103 5.89 -2.52 -4.44
N ILE A 104 6.16 -1.26 -4.13
CA ILE A 104 5.49 -0.09 -4.71
C ILE A 104 6.55 0.81 -5.33
N SER A 105 6.29 1.27 -6.56
CA SER A 105 7.06 2.31 -7.23
C SER A 105 6.15 3.47 -7.61
N PHE A 106 6.68 4.68 -7.47
CA PHE A 106 6.00 5.90 -7.90
C PHE A 106 6.46 6.37 -9.29
N MET A 107 7.45 5.71 -9.90
CA MET A 107 8.08 6.15 -11.16
C MET A 107 7.16 6.04 -12.39
N ASP A 108 6.26 5.05 -12.43
CA ASP A 108 5.36 4.83 -13.57
C ASP A 108 3.91 5.22 -13.24
N GLU A 109 3.58 6.48 -13.46
CA GLU A 109 2.22 7.00 -13.26
C GLU A 109 1.22 6.37 -14.24
N ALA A 110 1.60 6.14 -15.49
CA ALA A 110 0.69 5.66 -16.52
C ALA A 110 0.21 4.23 -16.21
N THR A 111 1.14 3.34 -15.87
CA THR A 111 0.81 1.97 -15.44
C THR A 111 -0.02 1.98 -14.16
N ALA A 112 0.31 2.86 -13.20
CA ALA A 112 -0.46 3.00 -11.97
C ALA A 112 -1.91 3.46 -12.23
N ILE A 113 -2.12 4.41 -13.14
CA ILE A 113 -3.44 4.86 -13.58
C ILE A 113 -4.24 3.69 -14.17
N THR A 114 -3.64 2.93 -15.09
CA THR A 114 -4.31 1.79 -15.73
C THR A 114 -4.67 0.72 -14.70
N ALA A 115 -3.73 0.35 -13.81
CA ALA A 115 -3.95 -0.65 -12.79
C ALA A 115 -5.07 -0.24 -11.81
N ALA A 116 -5.01 0.98 -11.28
CA ALA A 116 -6.00 1.49 -10.33
C ALA A 116 -7.39 1.63 -10.98
N SER A 117 -7.45 2.13 -12.22
CA SER A 117 -8.72 2.28 -12.96
C SER A 117 -9.39 0.93 -13.14
N LYS A 118 -8.64 -0.08 -13.61
CA LYS A 118 -9.16 -1.42 -13.81
C LYS A 118 -9.61 -2.06 -12.50
N ALA A 119 -8.78 -2.02 -11.47
CA ALA A 119 -9.09 -2.58 -10.16
C ALA A 119 -10.38 -2.00 -9.55
N ILE A 120 -10.53 -0.67 -9.62
CA ILE A 120 -11.72 0.00 -9.09
C ILE A 120 -12.95 -0.26 -9.96
N GLN A 121 -12.80 -0.31 -11.29
CA GLN A 121 -13.87 -0.70 -12.19
C GLN A 121 -14.38 -2.11 -11.85
N ASP A 122 -13.49 -3.10 -11.84
CA ASP A 122 -13.82 -4.51 -11.56
C ASP A 122 -14.50 -4.66 -10.19
N THR A 123 -14.00 -3.93 -9.17
CA THR A 123 -14.58 -3.93 -7.82
C THR A 123 -15.99 -3.35 -7.80
N GLN A 124 -16.22 -2.21 -8.45
CA GLN A 124 -17.54 -1.56 -8.48
C GLN A 124 -18.56 -2.35 -9.30
N GLU A 125 -18.12 -2.99 -10.40
CA GLU A 125 -18.96 -3.91 -11.18
C GLU A 125 -19.39 -5.12 -10.35
N ALA A 126 -18.48 -5.73 -9.58
CA ALA A 126 -18.79 -6.84 -8.68
C ALA A 126 -19.78 -6.46 -7.57
N LEU A 127 -19.75 -5.19 -7.13
CA LEU A 127 -20.71 -4.64 -6.17
C LEU A 127 -22.06 -4.24 -6.81
N GLY A 128 -22.22 -4.40 -8.13
CA GLY A 128 -23.45 -4.07 -8.85
C GLY A 128 -23.69 -2.56 -9.01
N ALA A 129 -22.62 -1.75 -8.93
CA ALA A 129 -22.72 -0.31 -9.12
C ALA A 129 -23.18 0.05 -10.54
N SER A 130 -23.87 1.17 -10.70
CA SER A 130 -24.29 1.66 -12.01
C SER A 130 -23.10 2.18 -12.84
N PRO A 131 -23.20 2.23 -14.18
CA PRO A 131 -22.13 2.78 -15.03
C PRO A 131 -21.70 4.21 -14.66
N LYS A 132 -22.62 5.02 -14.12
CA LYS A 132 -22.33 6.37 -13.65
C LYS A 132 -21.47 6.35 -12.38
N GLU A 133 -21.80 5.51 -11.41
CA GLU A 133 -21.05 5.35 -10.16
C GLU A 133 -19.65 4.79 -10.43
N ILE A 134 -19.55 3.77 -11.29
CA ILE A 134 -18.27 3.24 -11.75
C ILE A 134 -17.41 4.36 -12.37
N GLY A 135 -17.98 5.15 -13.29
CA GLY A 135 -17.27 6.25 -13.94
C GLY A 135 -16.81 7.36 -12.97
N ILE A 136 -17.53 7.59 -11.87
CA ILE A 136 -17.11 8.52 -10.81
C ILE A 136 -15.95 7.92 -10.01
N ALA A 137 -16.08 6.68 -9.53
CA ALA A 137 -15.06 6.00 -8.73
C ALA A 137 -13.73 5.84 -9.47
N VAL A 138 -13.78 5.49 -10.76
CA VAL A 138 -12.58 5.42 -11.61
C VAL A 138 -11.91 6.79 -11.74
N ARG A 139 -12.69 7.87 -11.95
CA ARG A 139 -12.12 9.22 -12.05
C ARG A 139 -11.45 9.65 -10.75
N GLU A 140 -12.05 9.35 -9.60
CA GLU A 140 -11.48 9.64 -8.29
C GLU A 140 -10.19 8.85 -8.05
N ALA A 141 -10.15 7.56 -8.45
CA ALA A 141 -8.95 6.75 -8.37
C ALA A 141 -7.81 7.32 -9.23
N VAL A 142 -8.11 7.76 -10.46
CA VAL A 142 -7.12 8.41 -11.34
C VAL A 142 -6.59 9.71 -10.73
N ASP A 143 -7.47 10.55 -10.17
CA ASP A 143 -7.06 11.80 -9.51
C ASP A 143 -6.16 11.52 -8.30
N ARG A 144 -6.49 10.48 -7.50
CA ARG A 144 -5.67 10.04 -6.37
C ARG A 144 -4.28 9.57 -6.82
N VAL A 145 -4.18 8.86 -7.95
CA VAL A 145 -2.88 8.44 -8.52
C VAL A 145 -2.04 9.63 -8.97
N LYS A 146 -2.63 10.58 -9.67
CA LYS A 146 -1.96 11.83 -10.12
C LYS A 146 -1.49 12.71 -8.96
N LYS A 147 -2.19 12.64 -7.82
CA LYS A 147 -1.80 13.30 -6.56
C LYS A 147 -0.75 12.53 -5.76
N GLY A 148 -0.11 11.52 -6.35
CA GLY A 148 0.98 10.79 -5.71
C GLY A 148 0.53 9.62 -4.86
N SER A 149 -0.56 8.94 -5.23
CA SER A 149 -0.98 7.70 -4.55
C SER A 149 -0.81 6.46 -5.42
N ARG A 150 -0.66 5.29 -4.80
CA ARG A 150 -0.67 3.99 -5.47
C ARG A 150 -1.67 3.08 -4.76
N LEU A 151 -2.55 2.44 -5.55
CA LEU A 151 -3.45 1.42 -5.05
C LEU A 151 -2.72 0.08 -5.03
N VAL A 152 -2.72 -0.57 -3.87
CA VAL A 152 -2.24 -1.93 -3.69
C VAL A 152 -3.42 -2.80 -3.27
N MET A 153 -3.57 -3.93 -3.96
CA MET A 153 -4.55 -4.95 -3.60
C MET A 153 -3.85 -6.26 -3.25
N GLY A 154 -4.35 -6.95 -2.23
CA GLY A 154 -3.86 -8.26 -1.84
C GLY A 154 -5.00 -9.11 -1.29
N LYS A 155 -4.91 -10.43 -1.49
CA LYS A 155 -5.89 -11.38 -0.96
C LYS A 155 -5.25 -12.28 0.08
N PHE A 156 -5.94 -12.53 1.18
CA PHE A 156 -5.51 -13.46 2.22
C PHE A 156 -6.72 -14.18 2.82
N GLN A 157 -6.49 -15.33 3.46
CA GLN A 157 -7.57 -16.07 4.12
C GLN A 157 -7.81 -15.52 5.52
N ALA A 158 -9.07 -15.25 5.87
CA ALA A 158 -9.44 -14.78 7.20
C ALA A 158 -9.06 -15.83 8.26
N PRO A 159 -8.40 -15.42 9.36
CA PRO A 159 -8.05 -16.31 10.48
C PRO A 159 -9.30 -16.77 11.26
N SER A 160 -9.10 -17.46 12.38
CA SER A 160 -10.18 -17.85 13.28
C SER A 160 -11.03 -16.66 13.75
N GLU A 161 -12.29 -16.91 14.09
CA GLU A 161 -13.19 -15.90 14.65
C GLU A 161 -12.51 -15.09 15.78
N GLY A 162 -12.67 -13.77 15.76
CA GLY A 162 -12.03 -12.90 16.75
C GLY A 162 -11.70 -11.50 16.24
N ASN A 163 -11.01 -10.74 17.09
CA ASN A 163 -10.49 -9.43 16.76
C ASN A 163 -8.97 -9.52 16.60
N HIS A 164 -8.47 -9.25 15.40
CA HIS A 164 -7.06 -9.30 15.06
C HIS A 164 -6.52 -7.88 14.91
N ASN A 165 -5.50 -7.54 15.69
CA ASN A 165 -4.87 -6.22 15.61
C ASN A 165 -3.69 -6.32 14.63
N LEU A 166 -3.93 -5.87 13.40
CA LEU A 166 -2.92 -5.90 12.36
C LEU A 166 -2.20 -4.56 12.28
N THR A 167 -1.00 -4.61 11.73
CA THR A 167 -0.19 -3.44 11.45
C THR A 167 0.18 -3.42 9.97
N SER A 168 -0.12 -2.31 9.33
CA SER A 168 0.43 -1.93 8.04
C SER A 168 1.76 -1.22 8.27
N PHE A 169 2.82 -1.67 7.60
CA PHE A 169 4.11 -0.98 7.50
C PHE A 169 4.33 -0.57 6.06
N CYS A 170 4.71 0.68 5.82
CA CYS A 170 5.23 1.11 4.52
C CYS A 170 6.67 1.54 4.69
N LEU A 171 7.59 0.73 4.16
CA LEU A 171 9.03 0.89 4.39
C LEU A 171 9.69 1.48 3.15
N CYS A 172 10.44 2.56 3.30
CA CYS A 172 11.24 3.13 2.22
C CYS A 172 12.54 2.35 2.10
N ASP A 173 12.95 1.98 0.88
CA ASP A 173 14.24 1.35 0.70
C ASP A 173 15.41 2.37 0.64
N ALA A 174 15.13 3.62 0.26
CA ALA A 174 16.15 4.61 -0.05
C ALA A 174 16.38 5.70 1.01
N TRP A 175 15.38 6.01 1.83
CA TRP A 175 15.46 7.02 2.89
C TRP A 175 15.25 6.40 4.26
N ILE A 176 16.04 6.83 5.24
CA ILE A 176 15.88 6.42 6.63
C ILE A 176 14.94 7.38 7.33
N GLY A 177 14.04 6.85 8.17
CA GLY A 177 13.10 7.66 8.96
C GLY A 177 11.87 8.13 8.21
N CYS A 178 11.63 7.59 7.01
CA CYS A 178 10.45 7.89 6.17
C CYS A 178 9.40 6.76 6.19
N ASP A 179 9.61 5.76 7.03
CA ASP A 179 8.68 4.64 7.17
C ASP A 179 7.40 5.09 7.85
N SER A 180 6.27 4.50 7.44
CA SER A 180 4.99 4.71 8.10
C SER A 180 4.43 3.42 8.68
N LYS A 181 3.70 3.57 9.79
CA LYS A 181 3.07 2.48 10.52
C LYS A 181 1.63 2.86 10.86
N THR A 182 0.68 2.06 10.42
CA THR A 182 -0.74 2.24 10.73
C THR A 182 -1.31 0.94 11.30
N SER A 183 -1.81 0.98 12.53
CA SER A 183 -2.51 -0.16 13.12
C SER A 183 -3.99 -0.12 12.75
N PHE A 184 -4.57 -1.27 12.41
CA PHE A 184 -6.01 -1.41 12.22
C PHE A 184 -6.51 -2.73 12.78
N LYS A 185 -7.82 -2.77 13.05
CA LYS A 185 -8.47 -3.91 13.69
C LYS A 185 -9.32 -4.67 12.67
N LEU A 186 -8.99 -5.93 12.43
CA LEU A 186 -9.77 -6.83 11.60
C LEU A 186 -10.70 -7.66 12.50
N LYS A 187 -12.02 -7.48 12.32
CA LYS A 187 -13.03 -8.28 13.04
C LYS A 187 -13.46 -9.44 12.15
N VAL A 188 -13.22 -10.65 12.62
CA VAL A 188 -13.60 -11.90 11.96
C VAL A 188 -14.73 -12.56 12.73
N LEU A 189 -15.81 -12.88 12.03
CA LEU A 189 -17.01 -13.51 12.57
C LEU A 189 -16.91 -15.03 12.49
N LYS A 190 -17.71 -15.72 13.31
CA LYS A 190 -17.86 -17.18 13.22
C LYS A 190 -18.31 -17.59 11.84
N ARG A 191 -17.71 -18.65 11.27
CA ARG A 191 -18.21 -19.25 10.04
C ARG A 191 -19.64 -19.74 10.22
N SER A 192 -20.55 -19.25 9.40
CA SER A 192 -21.95 -19.68 9.36
C SER A 192 -22.10 -20.95 8.51
N ARG A 193 -23.12 -21.78 8.80
CA ARG A 193 -23.40 -23.02 8.04
C ARG A 193 -23.77 -22.78 6.56
N ALA A 194 -24.04 -21.55 6.16
CA ALA A 194 -24.40 -21.19 4.79
C ALA A 194 -23.20 -21.24 3.82
N GLY A 195 -21.98 -21.01 4.30
CA GLY A 195 -20.74 -20.99 3.51
C GLY A 195 -20.17 -22.38 3.14
N THR A 196 -21.01 -23.44 3.14
CA THR A 196 -20.59 -24.84 2.88
C THR A 196 -20.88 -25.30 1.44
N ARG A 197 -21.38 -24.42 0.56
CA ARG A 197 -21.61 -24.79 -0.85
C ARG A 197 -20.31 -24.74 -1.66
N THR A 198 -19.65 -25.89 -1.66
CA THR A 198 -18.89 -26.51 -2.76
C THR A 198 -17.62 -25.81 -3.27
N TYR A 199 -16.47 -26.15 -2.66
CA TYR A 199 -15.30 -26.53 -3.45
C TYR A 199 -15.33 -28.06 -3.58
N VAL A 200 -15.73 -28.56 -4.74
CA VAL A 200 -15.54 -29.98 -5.10
C VAL A 200 -14.22 -30.02 -5.87
N PRO A 201 -13.17 -30.68 -5.37
CA PRO A 201 -12.00 -30.97 -6.20
C PRO A 201 -12.48 -31.83 -7.36
N GLU A 202 -12.16 -31.43 -8.58
CA GLU A 202 -12.43 -32.25 -9.77
C GLU A 202 -11.51 -33.48 -9.71
N GLU A 203 -11.99 -34.57 -9.11
CA GLU A 203 -11.35 -35.89 -9.23
C GLU A 203 -11.54 -36.35 -10.69
N GLY A 204 -10.46 -36.24 -11.47
CA GLY A 204 -10.39 -36.85 -12.79
C GLY A 204 -10.63 -38.37 -12.71
N PRO A 205 -11.17 -39.00 -13.76
CA PRO A 205 -11.60 -40.38 -13.71
C PRO A 205 -10.40 -41.31 -13.51
N VAL A 206 -10.48 -42.15 -12.47
CA VAL A 206 -9.55 -43.24 -12.21
C VAL A 206 -9.77 -44.30 -13.30
N ALA A 207 -8.72 -44.59 -14.08
CA ALA A 207 -8.72 -45.71 -15.01
C ALA A 207 -8.77 -47.02 -14.22
N GLU A 208 -9.78 -47.83 -14.50
CA GLU A 208 -9.95 -49.16 -13.93
C GLU A 208 -9.08 -50.15 -14.74
N ASP A 209 -8.00 -50.64 -14.14
CA ASP A 209 -7.18 -51.72 -14.71
C ASP A 209 -7.98 -53.04 -14.66
N GLY A 210 -8.28 -53.57 -15.85
CA GLY A 210 -8.83 -54.91 -16.06
C GLY A 210 -7.75 -55.87 -16.59
N ILE A 211 -7.71 -57.05 -15.96
CA ILE A 211 -6.87 -58.25 -16.16
C ILE A 211 -6.40 -58.52 -17.59
#